data_AF-A0A821YT09-F1
#
_entry.id   AF-A0A821YT09-F1
#
_cell.length_a   1.000
_cell.length_b   1.000
_cell.length_c   1.000
_cell.angle_alpha   90.00
_cell.angle_beta   90.00
_cell.angle_gamma   90.00
#
_symmetry.space_group_name_H-M   'P 1'
#
loop_
_entity.id
_entity.type
_entity.pdbx_description
1 polymer ?
#
loop_
_entity_poly.entity_id
_entity_poly.type
_entity_poly.pdbx_seq_one_letter_code
_entity_poly.pdbx_strand_id
1 'polypeptide(L)'
;MIRHNAHSGSYACFDADQTTYQWDLEESTFAYLEMKNVLTRQKLDPALKLIPFLDTKTHEESLFSYYNRLCTEIDDNVCYNWLAQAFSGMTLKELKTNVDEMLQSNTGNTKIKTTLTTLINNAIIQTEYDAPIPNFYTAQQELYNRLMANGIEVYVITASHEELVRMVLSDPKYGYNVKPENVIGMTTLLKNGTQMTTSRKQVTDNTYDQRQNLNLTFTSYMWSPQTMFAGKYAVILTYISQWKMPVFVAGDTPTSDGYMLFHAYNQQRDTLRLWVNRKDAYLTLIQQMQNQNAQEQQQNGLRVTADKNWIYVKPNDLGPIKPM
;
A
#
# COMPACT_ATOMS: atom_id res chain seq x y z
N MET A 1 -0.90 22.00 -13.06
CA MET A 1 -1.11 21.44 -11.71
C MET A 1 -0.15 22.03 -10.67
N ILE A 2 1.16 21.72 -10.66
CA ILE A 2 2.08 22.15 -9.57
C ILE A 2 2.16 23.68 -9.42
N ARG A 3 2.58 24.41 -10.47
CA ARG A 3 2.71 25.88 -10.42
C ARG A 3 1.43 26.61 -9.99
N HIS A 4 0.27 26.08 -10.39
CA HIS A 4 -1.04 26.67 -10.08
C HIS A 4 -1.46 26.46 -8.62
N ASN A 5 -0.94 25.43 -7.96
CA ASN A 5 -1.28 25.06 -6.58
C ASN A 5 -0.14 25.27 -5.60
N ALA A 6 0.95 25.91 -6.03
CA ALA A 6 2.11 26.14 -5.18
C ALA A 6 1.76 27.04 -3.99
N HIS A 7 2.17 26.63 -2.79
CA HIS A 7 2.00 27.36 -1.52
C HIS A 7 0.57 27.81 -1.21
N SER A 8 -0.45 27.14 -1.76
CA SER A 8 -1.87 27.41 -1.45
C SER A 8 -2.43 26.49 -0.33
N GLY A 9 -1.54 25.85 0.42
CA GLY A 9 -1.85 24.79 1.37
C GLY A 9 -2.48 23.54 0.75
N SER A 10 -2.41 23.39 -0.59
CA SER A 10 -2.95 22.22 -1.31
C SER A 10 -2.19 20.95 -0.94
N TYR A 11 -2.79 19.79 -1.18
CA TYR A 11 -2.14 18.51 -0.93
C TYR A 11 -2.39 17.51 -2.07
N ALA A 12 -1.55 16.48 -2.12
CA ALA A 12 -1.57 15.38 -3.07
C ALA A 12 -1.63 14.04 -2.32
N CYS A 13 -2.36 13.07 -2.87
CA CYS A 13 -2.44 11.71 -2.35
C CYS A 13 -1.85 10.71 -3.34
N PHE A 14 -1.11 9.74 -2.82
CA PHE A 14 -0.54 8.66 -3.61
C PHE A 14 -0.85 7.31 -2.96
N ASP A 15 -1.17 6.31 -3.77
CA ASP A 15 -0.94 4.93 -3.35
C ASP A 15 0.57 4.61 -3.33
N ALA A 16 0.98 3.59 -2.58
CA ALA A 16 2.37 3.17 -2.46
C ALA A 16 2.74 2.09 -3.47
N ASP A 17 2.34 0.86 -3.21
CA ASP A 17 2.70 -0.34 -3.97
C ASP A 17 2.23 -0.22 -5.42
N GLN A 18 3.10 -0.54 -6.38
CA GLN A 18 2.88 -0.39 -7.83
C GLN A 18 2.62 1.03 -8.37
N THR A 19 2.28 2.00 -7.53
CA THR A 19 2.06 3.41 -7.89
C THR A 19 3.31 4.26 -7.67
N THR A 20 3.85 4.26 -6.44
CA THR A 20 5.01 5.07 -6.02
C THR A 20 6.34 4.36 -6.33
N TYR A 21 6.33 3.04 -6.32
CA TYR A 21 7.43 2.18 -6.73
C TYR A 21 6.87 0.95 -7.45
N GLN A 22 7.70 0.25 -8.22
CA GLN A 22 7.32 -1.00 -8.85
C GLN A 22 7.24 -2.11 -7.82
N TRP A 23 6.29 -3.02 -8.00
CA TRP A 23 6.05 -4.18 -7.13
C TRP A 23 5.50 -3.80 -5.76
N ASP A 24 5.44 -4.80 -4.88
CA ASP A 24 4.71 -4.74 -3.63
C ASP A 24 5.69 -4.94 -2.46
N LEU A 25 5.77 -3.96 -1.58
CA LEU A 25 6.68 -3.95 -0.44
C LEU A 25 6.25 -4.95 0.62
N GLU A 26 4.95 -5.07 0.85
CA GLU A 26 4.43 -5.90 1.93
C GLU A 26 4.49 -7.38 1.57
N GLU A 27 4.05 -7.75 0.37
CA GLU A 27 4.15 -9.12 -0.14
C GLU A 27 5.62 -9.59 -0.20
N SER A 28 6.53 -8.74 -0.68
CA SER A 28 7.95 -9.06 -0.73
C SER A 28 8.57 -9.16 0.66
N THR A 29 8.27 -8.23 1.57
CA THR A 29 8.74 -8.29 2.97
C THR A 29 8.25 -9.57 3.64
N PHE A 30 6.99 -9.93 3.42
CA PHE A 30 6.40 -11.15 3.97
C PHE A 30 7.11 -12.41 3.46
N ALA A 31 7.28 -12.54 2.14
CA ALA A 31 8.02 -13.64 1.54
C ALA A 31 9.47 -13.71 2.05
N TYR A 32 10.13 -12.56 2.21
CA TYR A 32 11.51 -12.47 2.69
C TYR A 32 11.65 -12.97 4.14
N LEU A 33 10.73 -12.56 5.01
CA LEU A 33 10.72 -12.98 6.42
C LEU A 33 10.44 -14.48 6.57
N GLU A 34 9.56 -15.03 5.74
CA GLU A 34 9.32 -16.47 5.66
C GLU A 34 10.57 -17.23 5.19
N MET A 35 11.19 -16.79 4.10
CA MET A 35 12.44 -17.36 3.58
C MET A 35 13.55 -17.38 4.65
N LYS A 36 13.63 -16.34 5.49
CA LYS A 36 14.60 -16.25 6.59
C LYS A 36 14.20 -17.01 7.86
N ASN A 37 13.06 -17.71 7.87
CA ASN A 37 12.46 -18.35 9.05
C ASN A 37 12.22 -17.37 10.24
N VAL A 38 12.15 -16.07 9.94
CA VAL A 38 11.81 -15.04 10.92
C VAL A 38 10.32 -15.14 11.22
N LEU A 39 9.51 -15.27 10.18
CA LEU A 39 8.09 -15.57 10.27
C LEU A 39 7.84 -17.03 9.89
N THR A 40 7.09 -17.75 10.73
CA THR A 40 6.75 -19.17 10.51
C THR A 40 5.32 -19.43 10.98
N ARG A 41 4.71 -20.55 10.57
CA ARG A 41 3.36 -20.97 11.01
C ARG A 41 3.22 -21.09 12.53
N GLN A 42 4.30 -21.42 13.22
CA GLN A 42 4.34 -21.52 14.68
C GLN A 42 4.31 -20.14 15.34
N LYS A 43 4.93 -19.13 14.70
CA LYS A 43 4.94 -17.73 15.16
C LYS A 43 3.72 -16.93 14.70
N LEU A 44 3.01 -17.39 13.67
CA LEU A 44 1.77 -16.77 13.20
C LEU A 44 0.74 -16.72 14.33
N ASP A 45 0.16 -15.54 14.55
CA ASP A 45 -0.91 -15.34 15.53
C ASP A 45 -2.04 -16.36 15.29
N PRO A 46 -2.50 -17.10 16.32
CA PRO A 46 -3.57 -18.08 16.18
C PRO A 46 -4.85 -17.52 15.55
N ALA A 47 -5.17 -16.24 15.76
CA ALA A 47 -6.33 -15.58 15.17
C ALA A 47 -6.26 -15.51 13.63
N LEU A 48 -5.06 -15.63 13.05
CA LEU A 48 -4.81 -15.58 11.61
C LEU A 48 -4.89 -16.96 10.94
N LYS A 49 -5.13 -18.05 11.68
CA LYS A 49 -5.32 -19.40 11.12
C LYS A 49 -6.78 -19.63 10.70
N LEU A 50 -7.25 -18.78 9.80
CA LEU A 50 -8.64 -18.71 9.30
C LEU A 50 -9.16 -19.97 8.58
N ILE A 51 -8.31 -20.69 7.86
CA ILE A 51 -8.61 -21.91 7.10
C ILE A 51 -7.52 -22.97 7.36
N PRO A 52 -7.80 -24.26 7.11
CA PRO A 52 -6.77 -25.29 7.20
C PRO A 52 -5.65 -25.04 6.18
N PHE A 53 -4.41 -25.33 6.58
CA PHE A 53 -3.28 -25.40 5.66
C PHE A 53 -3.42 -26.59 4.72
N LEU A 54 -3.08 -26.41 3.45
CA LEU A 54 -3.06 -27.46 2.43
C LEU A 54 -1.71 -28.18 2.41
N ASP A 55 -1.47 -29.01 3.43
CA ASP A 55 -0.25 -29.78 3.56
C ASP A 55 -0.31 -31.11 2.80
N THR A 56 0.85 -31.57 2.35
CA THR A 56 1.06 -32.93 1.84
C THR A 56 2.09 -33.66 2.72
N LYS A 57 2.28 -34.96 2.50
CA LYS A 57 3.32 -35.74 3.23
C LYS A 57 4.73 -35.20 3.03
N THR A 58 4.99 -34.48 1.94
CA THR A 58 6.33 -34.04 1.52
C THR A 58 6.48 -32.53 1.51
N HIS A 59 5.42 -31.77 1.79
CA HIS A 59 5.46 -30.31 1.77
C HIS A 59 4.45 -29.70 2.73
N GLU A 60 4.90 -28.70 3.46
CA GLU A 60 4.06 -27.79 4.23
C GLU A 60 3.79 -26.53 3.39
N GLU A 61 2.52 -26.19 3.18
CA GLU A 61 2.12 -24.95 2.50
C GLU A 61 2.82 -23.70 3.09
N SER A 62 3.39 -22.85 2.24
CA SER A 62 3.98 -21.59 2.70
C SER A 62 2.90 -20.64 3.25
N LEU A 63 3.28 -19.76 4.18
CA LEU A 63 2.45 -18.64 4.61
C LEU A 63 2.12 -17.71 3.44
N PHE A 64 3.05 -17.54 2.48
CA PHE A 64 2.77 -16.79 1.25
C PHE A 64 1.64 -17.42 0.43
N SER A 65 1.67 -18.74 0.25
CA SER A 65 0.59 -19.50 -0.37
C SER A 65 -0.71 -19.33 0.40
N TYR A 66 -0.66 -19.45 1.71
CA TYR A 66 -1.83 -19.32 2.57
C TYR A 66 -2.49 -17.94 2.39
N TYR A 67 -1.71 -16.85 2.39
CA TYR A 67 -2.17 -15.51 2.02
C TYR A 67 -2.85 -15.48 0.64
N ASN A 68 -2.20 -16.05 -0.38
CA ASN A 68 -2.73 -16.06 -1.73
C ASN A 68 -4.07 -16.83 -1.84
N ARG A 69 -4.23 -17.93 -1.10
CA ARG A 69 -5.49 -18.67 -1.03
C ARG A 69 -6.58 -17.88 -0.33
N LEU A 70 -6.26 -17.11 0.71
CA LEU A 70 -7.24 -16.19 1.31
C LEU A 70 -7.77 -15.18 0.28
N CYS A 71 -6.91 -14.67 -0.62
CA CYS A 71 -7.35 -13.75 -1.67
C CYS A 71 -8.23 -14.44 -2.71
N THR A 72 -7.82 -15.63 -3.15
CA THR A 72 -8.41 -16.30 -4.32
C THR A 72 -9.62 -17.18 -3.98
N GLU A 73 -9.68 -17.73 -2.77
CA GLU A 73 -10.75 -18.63 -2.32
C GLU A 73 -11.80 -17.93 -1.45
N ILE A 74 -11.45 -16.82 -0.80
CA ILE A 74 -12.35 -16.10 0.11
C ILE A 74 -12.70 -14.72 -0.45
N ASP A 75 -11.82 -13.73 -0.27
CA ASP A 75 -12.04 -12.36 -0.72
C ASP A 75 -10.80 -11.48 -0.49
N ASP A 76 -10.62 -10.43 -1.30
CA ASP A 76 -9.60 -9.40 -1.10
C ASP A 76 -9.76 -8.72 0.28
N ASN A 77 -11.00 -8.53 0.77
CA ASN A 77 -11.25 -7.98 2.10
C ASN A 77 -10.68 -8.86 3.22
N VAL A 78 -10.52 -10.17 3.00
CA VAL A 78 -9.90 -11.06 3.98
C VAL A 78 -8.39 -10.99 3.87
N CYS A 79 -7.84 -11.18 2.67
CA CYS A 79 -6.39 -11.33 2.55
C CYS A 79 -5.60 -10.02 2.74
N TYR A 80 -6.15 -8.86 2.36
CA TYR A 80 -5.50 -7.57 2.58
C TYR A 80 -5.35 -7.27 4.08
N ASN A 81 -6.44 -7.44 4.83
CA ASN A 81 -6.39 -7.31 6.28
C ASN A 81 -5.44 -8.34 6.88
N TRP A 82 -5.48 -9.58 6.40
CA TRP A 82 -4.66 -10.68 6.92
C TRP A 82 -3.16 -10.40 6.76
N LEU A 83 -2.73 -9.95 5.59
CA LEU A 83 -1.31 -9.68 5.32
C LEU A 83 -0.76 -8.60 6.24
N ALA A 84 -1.50 -7.50 6.43
CA ALA A 84 -1.13 -6.44 7.36
C ALA A 84 -1.01 -6.93 8.81
N GLN A 85 -1.83 -7.90 9.22
CA GLN A 85 -1.76 -8.50 10.56
C GLN A 85 -0.63 -9.54 10.69
N ALA A 86 -0.15 -10.11 9.59
CA ALA A 86 0.72 -11.29 9.63
C ALA A 86 2.11 -11.03 10.24
N PHE A 87 2.48 -9.76 10.41
CA PHE A 87 3.70 -9.32 11.10
C PHE A 87 3.55 -9.25 12.65
N SER A 88 2.39 -9.64 13.18
CA SER A 88 2.11 -9.66 14.62
C SER A 88 3.19 -10.37 15.43
N GLY A 89 3.57 -9.79 16.57
CA GLY A 89 4.61 -10.32 17.44
C GLY A 89 6.03 -9.82 17.10
N MET A 90 6.24 -9.19 15.95
CA MET A 90 7.50 -8.51 15.62
C MET A 90 7.52 -7.08 16.14
N THR A 91 8.71 -6.55 16.44
CA THR A 91 8.89 -5.11 16.72
C THR A 91 9.05 -4.30 15.43
N LEU A 92 8.73 -3.00 15.49
CA LEU A 92 8.99 -2.09 14.35
C LEU A 92 10.48 -2.09 13.96
N LYS A 93 11.39 -2.17 14.94
CA LYS A 93 12.84 -2.22 14.72
C LYS A 93 13.25 -3.48 13.94
N GLU A 94 12.75 -4.65 14.31
CA GLU A 94 13.04 -5.89 13.61
C GLU A 94 12.54 -5.86 12.17
N LEU A 95 11.33 -5.33 11.94
CA LEU A 95 10.80 -5.15 10.59
C LEU A 95 11.64 -4.15 9.78
N LYS A 96 12.01 -2.99 10.35
CA LYS A 96 12.87 -2.01 9.66
C LYS A 96 14.19 -2.64 9.23
N THR A 97 14.83 -3.41 10.10
CA THR A 97 16.08 -4.11 9.76
C THR A 97 15.89 -5.07 8.59
N ASN A 98 14.82 -5.88 8.58
CA ASN A 98 14.59 -6.83 7.49
C ASN A 98 14.15 -6.16 6.18
N VAL A 99 13.32 -5.11 6.24
CA VAL A 99 12.95 -4.29 5.08
C VAL A 99 14.20 -3.68 4.44
N ASP A 100 15.10 -3.12 5.25
CA ASP A 100 16.34 -2.52 4.75
C ASP A 100 17.27 -3.52 4.11
N GLU A 101 17.43 -4.70 4.73
CA GLU A 101 18.25 -5.80 4.23
C GLU A 101 17.70 -6.35 2.91
N MET A 102 16.38 -6.56 2.84
CA MET A 102 15.69 -6.98 1.62
C MET A 102 15.92 -5.99 0.49
N LEU A 103 15.64 -4.70 0.72
CA LEU A 103 15.80 -3.66 -0.30
C LEU A 103 17.27 -3.49 -0.71
N GLN A 104 18.22 -3.63 0.22
CA GLN A 104 19.65 -3.58 -0.08
C GLN A 104 20.12 -4.76 -0.95
N SER A 105 19.47 -5.92 -0.85
CA SER A 105 19.77 -7.09 -1.68
C SER A 105 19.25 -6.99 -3.12
N ASN A 106 18.45 -5.96 -3.43
CA ASN A 106 17.84 -5.82 -4.75
C ASN A 106 18.82 -5.28 -5.80
N THR A 107 19.03 -6.03 -6.89
CA THR A 107 19.84 -5.62 -8.05
C THR A 107 18.98 -5.10 -9.22
N GLY A 108 17.71 -4.81 -8.96
CA GLY A 108 16.72 -4.33 -9.95
C GLY A 108 15.82 -5.44 -10.52
N ASN A 109 16.21 -6.70 -10.33
CA ASN A 109 15.45 -7.88 -10.77
C ASN A 109 15.47 -9.01 -9.72
N THR A 110 15.87 -8.72 -8.49
CA THR A 110 15.92 -9.71 -7.41
C THR A 110 14.50 -10.17 -7.06
N LYS A 111 14.35 -11.49 -6.88
CA LYS A 111 13.09 -12.10 -6.47
C LYS A 111 13.32 -13.07 -5.32
N ILE A 112 12.34 -13.13 -4.43
CA ILE A 112 12.31 -14.05 -3.30
C ILE A 112 11.56 -15.30 -3.73
N LYS A 113 12.20 -16.46 -3.59
CA LYS A 113 11.59 -17.75 -3.91
C LYS A 113 10.59 -18.13 -2.82
N THR A 114 9.38 -18.47 -3.22
CA THR A 114 8.34 -19.07 -2.37
C THR A 114 7.51 -20.05 -3.20
N THR A 115 6.44 -20.58 -2.63
CA THR A 115 5.54 -21.54 -3.28
C THR A 115 4.11 -21.06 -3.19
N LEU A 116 3.29 -21.46 -4.16
CA LEU A 116 1.84 -21.35 -4.13
C LEU A 116 1.24 -22.74 -4.16
N THR A 117 0.22 -22.95 -3.34
CA THR A 117 -0.53 -24.20 -3.25
C THR A 117 -1.96 -23.94 -3.69
N THR A 118 -2.49 -24.80 -4.54
CA THR A 118 -3.87 -24.74 -5.04
C THR A 118 -4.55 -26.09 -4.92
N LEU A 119 -5.86 -26.09 -4.70
CA LEU A 119 -6.67 -27.30 -4.69
C LEU A 119 -7.41 -27.43 -6.02
N ILE A 120 -6.95 -28.33 -6.90
CA ILE A 120 -7.58 -28.60 -8.20
C ILE A 120 -8.10 -30.03 -8.21
N ASN A 121 -9.42 -30.22 -8.37
CA ASN A 121 -10.06 -31.54 -8.40
C ASN A 121 -9.67 -32.44 -7.21
N ASN A 122 -9.65 -31.87 -6.00
CA ASN A 122 -9.20 -32.52 -4.76
C ASN A 122 -7.72 -32.95 -4.72
N ALA A 123 -6.91 -32.52 -5.69
CA ALA A 123 -5.46 -32.67 -5.66
C ALA A 123 -4.81 -31.37 -5.19
N ILE A 124 -3.90 -31.47 -4.23
CA ILE A 124 -3.06 -30.37 -3.79
C ILE A 124 -1.91 -30.25 -4.79
N ILE A 125 -1.86 -29.12 -5.50
CA ILE A 125 -0.84 -28.80 -6.49
C ILE A 125 -0.03 -27.62 -5.99
N GLN A 126 1.28 -27.77 -6.03
CA GLN A 126 2.23 -26.76 -5.61
C GLN A 126 3.05 -26.29 -6.81
N THR A 127 3.23 -24.97 -6.91
CA THR A 127 4.06 -24.34 -7.94
C THR A 127 5.04 -23.36 -7.31
N GLU A 128 6.22 -23.24 -7.90
CA GLU A 128 7.16 -22.19 -7.52
C GLU A 128 6.59 -20.80 -7.85
N TYR A 129 6.89 -19.84 -6.99
CA TYR A 129 6.54 -18.44 -7.19
C TYR A 129 7.71 -17.54 -6.81
N ASP A 130 7.87 -16.47 -7.58
CA ASP A 130 8.95 -15.51 -7.40
C ASP A 130 8.35 -14.16 -7.01
N ALA A 131 8.42 -13.81 -5.72
CA ALA A 131 7.96 -12.51 -5.22
C ALA A 131 9.03 -11.43 -5.52
N PRO A 132 8.75 -10.45 -6.40
CA PRO A 132 9.74 -9.44 -6.78
C PRO A 132 9.96 -8.41 -5.66
N ILE A 133 11.21 -8.02 -5.43
CA ILE A 133 11.55 -6.93 -4.50
C ILE A 133 11.26 -5.57 -5.18
N PRO A 134 10.73 -4.56 -4.45
CA PRO A 134 10.39 -3.27 -5.04
C PRO A 134 11.53 -2.56 -5.74
N ASN A 135 11.21 -1.94 -6.88
CA ASN A 135 12.10 -1.03 -7.61
C ASN A 135 11.58 0.39 -7.52
N PHE A 136 12.39 1.34 -7.05
CA PHE A 136 11.92 2.72 -6.88
C PHE A 136 11.87 3.47 -8.22
N TYR A 137 10.73 4.11 -8.45
CA TYR A 137 10.51 4.98 -9.61
C TYR A 137 11.20 6.33 -9.39
N THR A 138 12.25 6.61 -10.16
CA THR A 138 12.96 7.90 -10.10
C THR A 138 12.01 9.06 -10.39
N ALA A 139 11.10 8.90 -11.37
CA ALA A 139 10.12 9.93 -11.70
C ALA A 139 9.16 10.23 -10.53
N GLN A 140 8.78 9.22 -9.73
CA GLN A 140 7.95 9.43 -8.55
C GLN A 140 8.73 10.11 -7.43
N GLN A 141 9.98 9.70 -7.17
CA GLN A 141 10.84 10.41 -6.21
C GLN A 141 10.97 11.89 -6.57
N GLU A 142 11.20 12.21 -7.86
CA GLU A 142 11.25 13.60 -8.34
C GLU A 142 9.92 14.32 -8.14
N LEU A 143 8.79 13.69 -8.46
CA LEU A 143 7.46 14.27 -8.30
C LEU A 143 7.14 14.58 -6.83
N TYR A 144 7.39 13.64 -5.93
CA TYR A 144 7.20 13.81 -4.48
C TYR A 144 7.97 15.04 -3.97
N ASN A 145 9.27 15.09 -4.25
CA ASN A 145 10.12 16.21 -3.83
C ASN A 145 9.68 17.53 -4.50
N ARG A 146 9.27 17.50 -5.77
CA ARG A 146 8.81 18.69 -6.48
C ARG A 146 7.52 19.24 -5.89
N LEU A 147 6.56 18.39 -5.52
CA LEU A 147 5.32 18.78 -4.85
C LEU A 147 5.63 19.46 -3.51
N MET A 148 6.41 18.79 -2.65
CA MET A 148 6.77 19.31 -1.33
C MET A 148 7.57 20.62 -1.42
N ALA A 149 8.53 20.73 -2.35
CA ALA A 149 9.31 21.96 -2.58
C ALA A 149 8.45 23.14 -3.04
N ASN A 150 7.26 22.89 -3.60
CA ASN A 150 6.29 23.91 -4.00
C ASN A 150 5.19 24.10 -2.94
N GLY A 151 5.39 23.61 -1.71
CA GLY A 151 4.41 23.76 -0.63
C GLY A 151 3.08 23.03 -0.87
N ILE A 152 3.10 21.98 -1.69
CA ILE A 152 1.99 21.04 -1.82
C ILE A 152 2.31 19.86 -0.91
N GLU A 153 1.49 19.66 0.12
CA GLU A 153 1.73 18.58 1.07
C GLU A 153 1.48 17.21 0.42
N VAL A 154 2.34 16.24 0.69
CA VAL A 154 2.24 14.90 0.12
C VAL A 154 1.80 13.94 1.20
N TYR A 155 0.74 13.19 0.90
CA TYR A 155 0.22 12.09 1.71
C TYR A 155 0.29 10.79 0.91
N VAL A 156 0.59 9.70 1.62
CA VAL A 156 0.53 8.34 1.08
C VAL A 156 -0.63 7.63 1.75
N ILE A 157 -1.49 7.01 0.93
CA ILE A 157 -2.67 6.26 1.36
C ILE A 157 -2.59 4.86 0.74
N THR A 158 -1.95 3.96 1.47
CA THR A 158 -1.63 2.60 1.00
C THR A 158 -2.57 1.55 1.59
N ALA A 159 -2.84 0.50 0.82
CA ALA A 159 -3.52 -0.69 1.33
C ALA A 159 -2.60 -1.64 2.11
N SER A 160 -1.29 -1.37 2.14
CA SER A 160 -0.31 -2.08 2.95
C SER A 160 -0.17 -1.53 4.35
N HIS A 161 0.50 -2.29 5.24
CA HIS A 161 0.70 -1.86 6.61
C HIS A 161 1.43 -0.49 6.69
N GLU A 162 0.83 0.44 7.43
CA GLU A 162 1.26 1.84 7.57
C GLU A 162 2.73 1.97 7.95
N GLU A 163 3.16 1.22 8.97
CA GLU A 163 4.54 1.22 9.45
C GLU A 163 5.53 0.72 8.39
N LEU A 164 5.21 -0.32 7.61
CA LEU A 164 6.12 -0.84 6.58
C LEU A 164 6.35 0.19 5.48
N VAL A 165 5.28 0.81 4.98
CA VAL A 165 5.40 1.86 3.97
C VAL A 165 6.13 3.09 4.55
N ARG A 166 5.91 3.43 5.81
CA ARG A 166 6.60 4.53 6.49
C ARG A 166 8.11 4.27 6.63
N MET A 167 8.51 3.03 6.88
CA MET A 167 9.92 2.63 6.95
C MET A 167 10.69 2.94 5.66
N VAL A 168 9.99 3.03 4.53
CA VAL A 168 10.58 3.35 3.22
C VAL A 168 10.35 4.81 2.85
N LEU A 169 9.08 5.25 2.75
CA LEU A 169 8.77 6.54 2.13
C LEU A 169 9.14 7.75 3.00
N SER A 170 9.32 7.54 4.30
CA SER A 170 9.76 8.57 5.25
C SER A 170 11.22 8.46 5.65
N ASP A 171 11.94 7.46 5.16
CA ASP A 171 13.38 7.37 5.35
C ASP A 171 14.10 8.10 4.20
N PRO A 172 14.90 9.15 4.49
CA PRO A 172 15.65 9.88 3.47
C PRO A 172 16.57 9.00 2.60
N LYS A 173 16.98 7.82 3.11
CA LYS A 173 17.75 6.81 2.36
C LYS A 173 17.08 6.45 1.03
N TYR A 174 15.76 6.47 0.97
CA TYR A 174 14.98 6.09 -0.21
C TYR A 174 14.47 7.27 -1.03
N GLY A 175 14.82 8.51 -0.66
CA GLY A 175 14.67 9.69 -1.51
C GLY A 175 13.25 10.25 -1.68
N TYR A 176 12.23 9.65 -1.08
CA TYR A 176 10.84 10.15 -1.14
C TYR A 176 10.56 11.29 -0.17
N ASN A 177 11.23 11.28 1.00
CA ASN A 177 11.21 12.35 2.01
C ASN A 177 9.80 12.72 2.52
N VAL A 178 8.84 11.79 2.49
CA VAL A 178 7.48 12.02 3.01
C VAL A 178 7.56 12.19 4.52
N LYS A 179 6.86 13.19 5.05
CA LYS A 179 6.67 13.32 6.50
C LYS A 179 6.11 12.01 7.09
N PRO A 180 6.70 11.40 8.13
CA PRO A 180 6.20 10.15 8.70
C PRO A 180 4.71 10.16 9.06
N GLU A 181 4.20 11.29 9.51
CA GLU A 181 2.82 11.55 9.90
C GLU A 181 1.86 11.46 8.69
N ASN A 182 2.37 11.73 7.49
CA ASN A 182 1.62 11.75 6.24
C ASN A 182 1.62 10.41 5.49
N VAL A 183 2.29 9.39 6.03
CA VAL A 183 2.13 8.00 5.58
C VAL A 183 0.99 7.37 6.36
N ILE A 184 -0.06 7.01 5.63
CA ILE A 184 -1.31 6.46 6.17
C ILE A 184 -1.57 5.12 5.50
N GLY A 185 -1.76 4.07 6.29
CA GLY A 185 -1.95 2.72 5.78
C GLY A 185 -2.75 1.83 6.71
N MET A 186 -2.75 0.53 6.40
CA MET A 186 -3.41 -0.46 7.24
C MET A 186 -2.72 -0.42 8.59
N THR A 187 -3.50 -0.21 9.64
CA THR A 187 -2.95 0.01 10.97
C THR A 187 -3.41 -1.11 11.87
N THR A 188 -2.47 -1.67 12.61
CA THR A 188 -2.77 -2.55 13.75
C THR A 188 -2.42 -1.85 15.05
N LEU A 189 -2.98 -2.32 16.17
CA LEU A 189 -2.53 -1.88 17.48
C LEU A 189 -1.06 -2.26 17.66
N LEU A 190 -0.29 -1.32 18.17
CA LEU A 190 1.09 -1.49 18.60
C LEU A 190 1.12 -1.62 20.13
N LYS A 191 1.90 -2.56 20.64
CA LYS A 191 1.99 -2.91 22.05
C LYS A 191 3.30 -2.41 22.67
N ASN A 192 3.21 -1.80 23.85
CA ASN A 192 4.33 -1.49 24.75
C ASN A 192 4.05 -2.08 26.13
N GLY A 193 4.59 -3.26 26.44
CA GLY A 193 4.24 -3.97 27.68
C GLY A 193 2.73 -4.24 27.75
N THR A 194 2.01 -3.59 28.66
CA THR A 194 0.54 -3.71 28.77
C THR A 194 -0.24 -2.60 28.05
N GLN A 195 0.44 -1.58 27.53
CA GLN A 195 -0.17 -0.45 26.84
C GLN A 195 -0.33 -0.72 25.35
N MET A 196 -1.40 -0.18 24.77
CA MET A 196 -1.68 -0.24 23.33
C MET A 196 -1.74 1.18 22.75
N THR A 197 -1.24 1.35 21.54
CA THR A 197 -1.23 2.62 20.81
C THR A 197 -1.25 2.36 19.30
N THR A 198 -1.31 3.41 18.50
CA THR A 198 -0.97 3.40 17.07
C THR A 198 -0.24 4.69 16.74
N SER A 199 0.53 4.69 15.64
CA SER A 199 1.08 5.95 15.12
C SER A 199 -0.02 6.95 14.77
N ARG A 200 -1.15 6.50 14.21
CA ARG A 200 -2.34 7.35 13.94
C ARG A 200 -2.88 8.05 15.18
N LYS A 201 -3.01 7.31 16.30
CA LYS A 201 -3.45 7.88 17.57
C LYS A 201 -2.46 8.95 18.05
N GLN A 202 -1.18 8.64 18.06
CA GLN A 202 -0.15 9.57 18.51
C GLN A 202 -0.04 10.81 17.62
N VAL A 203 -0.21 10.68 16.29
CA VAL A 203 -0.25 11.82 15.37
C VAL A 203 -1.43 12.73 15.70
N THR A 204 -2.61 12.14 15.94
CA THR A 204 -3.82 12.89 16.35
C THR A 204 -3.62 13.62 17.67
N ASP A 205 -2.95 12.99 18.62
CA ASP A 205 -2.67 13.55 19.95
C ASP A 205 -1.46 14.50 19.97
N ASN A 206 -0.77 14.72 18.84
CA ASN A 206 0.49 15.46 18.74
C ASN A 206 1.61 14.93 19.65
N THR A 207 1.66 13.61 19.85
CA THR A 207 2.69 12.93 20.65
C THR A 207 3.52 11.94 19.83
N TYR A 208 3.42 11.99 18.50
CA TYR A 208 4.10 11.05 17.62
C TYR A 208 5.61 11.25 17.60
N ASP A 209 6.34 10.16 17.84
CA ASP A 209 7.79 10.08 17.69
C ASP A 209 8.16 8.73 17.07
N GLN A 210 8.58 8.77 15.81
CA GLN A 210 8.95 7.58 15.04
C GLN A 210 10.04 6.74 15.74
N ARG A 211 11.00 7.38 16.42
CA ARG A 211 12.12 6.67 17.06
C ARG A 211 11.66 5.97 18.32
N GLN A 212 10.78 6.59 19.10
CA GLN A 212 10.21 5.97 20.30
C GLN A 212 9.36 4.75 19.94
N ASN A 213 8.72 4.76 18.78
CA ASN A 213 7.91 3.63 18.32
C ASN A 213 8.72 2.40 17.90
N LEU A 214 10.04 2.50 17.67
CA LEU A 214 10.84 1.40 17.14
C LEU A 214 10.78 0.11 17.98
N ASN A 215 10.62 0.23 19.30
CA ASN A 215 10.55 -0.94 20.19
C ASN A 215 9.11 -1.45 20.41
N LEU A 216 8.11 -0.84 19.77
CA LEU A 216 6.73 -1.31 19.86
C LEU A 216 6.54 -2.59 19.03
N THR A 217 5.70 -3.48 19.53
CA THR A 217 5.39 -4.77 18.90
C THR A 217 4.06 -4.70 18.16
N PHE A 218 4.02 -5.20 16.92
CA PHE A 218 2.77 -5.38 16.18
C PHE A 218 1.83 -6.34 16.89
N THR A 219 0.53 -6.10 16.73
CA THR A 219 -0.52 -7.05 17.12
C THR A 219 -1.42 -7.34 15.93
N SER A 220 -2.28 -8.33 16.05
CA SER A 220 -3.25 -8.70 15.01
C SER A 220 -4.54 -7.88 15.09
N TYR A 221 -4.65 -6.94 16.04
CA TYR A 221 -5.88 -6.17 16.19
C TYR A 221 -5.89 -4.97 15.23
N MET A 222 -6.79 -5.01 14.25
CA MET A 222 -6.93 -3.95 13.26
C MET A 222 -7.49 -2.64 13.84
N TRP A 223 -6.95 -1.53 13.37
CA TRP A 223 -7.41 -0.17 13.60
C TRP A 223 -8.20 0.33 12.38
N SER A 224 -9.14 1.26 12.57
CA SER A 224 -9.97 1.81 11.50
C SER A 224 -9.70 3.31 11.27
N PRO A 225 -9.94 3.83 10.05
CA PRO A 225 -10.45 3.15 8.85
C PRO A 225 -9.43 2.21 8.19
N GLN A 226 -9.90 1.14 7.51
CA GLN A 226 -9.05 0.28 6.68
C GLN A 226 -8.71 0.99 5.37
N THR A 227 -7.44 1.15 5.01
CA THR A 227 -6.98 1.99 3.89
C THR A 227 -7.00 1.29 2.53
N MET A 228 -8.10 0.59 2.24
CA MET A 228 -8.37 -0.04 0.94
C MET A 228 -9.78 0.32 0.47
N PHE A 229 -10.03 0.23 -0.83
CA PHE A 229 -11.34 0.53 -1.42
C PHE A 229 -11.86 1.90 -0.92
N ALA A 230 -13.13 1.97 -0.50
CA ALA A 230 -13.76 3.17 0.05
C ALA A 230 -13.04 3.74 1.28
N GLY A 231 -12.31 2.91 2.00
CA GLY A 231 -11.57 3.34 3.17
C GLY A 231 -10.36 4.22 2.85
N LYS A 232 -9.80 4.18 1.63
CA LYS A 232 -8.84 5.19 1.17
C LYS A 232 -9.46 6.59 1.14
N TYR A 233 -10.71 6.70 0.69
CA TYR A 233 -11.44 7.97 0.75
C TYR A 233 -11.83 8.34 2.19
N ALA A 234 -12.26 7.37 3.01
CA ALA A 234 -12.57 7.61 4.43
C ALA A 234 -11.35 8.16 5.21
N VAL A 235 -10.14 7.69 4.89
CA VAL A 235 -8.91 8.21 5.50
C VAL A 235 -8.63 9.66 5.11
N ILE A 236 -8.92 10.08 3.88
CA ILE A 236 -8.81 11.50 3.50
C ILE A 236 -9.68 12.35 4.43
N LEU A 237 -10.94 11.92 4.64
CA LEU A 237 -11.89 12.62 5.51
C LEU A 237 -11.47 12.61 6.99
N THR A 238 -10.84 11.52 7.43
CA THR A 238 -10.50 11.30 8.84
C THR A 238 -9.19 11.98 9.25
N TYR A 239 -8.16 11.87 8.42
CA TYR A 239 -6.79 12.21 8.79
C TYR A 239 -6.19 13.39 8.02
N ILE A 240 -6.81 13.85 6.92
CA ILE A 240 -6.28 14.93 6.11
C ILE A 240 -7.21 16.15 6.14
N SER A 241 -8.43 16.02 5.60
CA SER A 241 -9.44 17.07 5.64
C SER A 241 -10.81 16.53 5.25
N GLN A 242 -11.85 16.94 5.98
CA GLN A 242 -13.24 16.63 5.65
C GLN A 242 -13.75 17.40 4.42
N TRP A 243 -13.13 18.54 4.10
CA TRP A 243 -13.70 19.51 3.13
C TRP A 243 -12.74 19.87 2.01
N LYS A 244 -11.44 19.96 2.32
CA LYS A 244 -10.42 20.24 1.31
C LYS A 244 -10.08 18.92 0.62
N MET A 245 -10.26 18.86 -0.70
CA MET A 245 -9.92 17.69 -1.52
C MET A 245 -8.54 17.84 -2.19
N PRO A 246 -7.83 16.72 -2.47
CA PRO A 246 -6.50 16.77 -3.05
C PRO A 246 -6.52 17.38 -4.45
N VAL A 247 -5.45 18.10 -4.81
CA VAL A 247 -5.26 18.61 -6.19
C VAL A 247 -4.61 17.57 -7.10
N PHE A 248 -4.15 16.46 -6.53
CA PHE A 248 -3.53 15.35 -7.25
C PHE A 248 -3.80 14.03 -6.52
N VAL A 249 -4.18 12.99 -7.25
CA VAL A 249 -4.33 11.62 -6.73
C VAL A 249 -3.64 10.63 -7.67
N ALA A 250 -2.87 9.68 -7.15
CA ALA A 250 -2.25 8.61 -7.93
C ALA A 250 -2.63 7.21 -7.43
N GLY A 251 -2.84 6.27 -8.35
CA GLY A 251 -3.12 4.86 -8.06
C GLY A 251 -2.86 3.94 -9.27
N ASP A 252 -3.00 2.63 -9.08
CA ASP A 252 -2.79 1.59 -10.09
C ASP A 252 -3.79 0.41 -10.01
N THR A 253 -4.52 0.28 -8.91
CA THR A 253 -5.45 -0.82 -8.65
C THR A 253 -6.90 -0.32 -8.68
N PRO A 254 -7.73 -0.71 -9.69
CA PRO A 254 -8.95 0.02 -10.00
C PRO A 254 -9.95 0.08 -8.85
N THR A 255 -10.17 -1.06 -8.18
CA THR A 255 -11.14 -1.18 -7.09
C THR A 255 -10.62 -0.54 -5.80
N SER A 256 -9.35 -0.75 -5.45
CA SER A 256 -8.76 -0.23 -4.21
C SER A 256 -8.56 1.28 -4.26
N ASP A 257 -8.00 1.81 -5.35
CA ASP A 257 -7.71 3.24 -5.51
C ASP A 257 -8.88 4.05 -6.06
N GLY A 258 -9.83 3.38 -6.72
CA GLY A 258 -10.94 4.01 -7.42
C GLY A 258 -11.69 5.00 -6.54
N TYR A 259 -11.91 4.67 -5.26
CA TYR A 259 -12.64 5.56 -4.38
C TYR A 259 -11.94 6.90 -4.15
N MET A 260 -10.63 6.89 -3.88
CA MET A 260 -9.89 8.15 -3.76
C MET A 260 -9.72 8.85 -5.12
N LEU A 261 -9.56 8.11 -6.22
CA LEU A 261 -9.44 8.69 -7.56
C LEU A 261 -10.73 9.38 -8.01
N PHE A 262 -11.89 8.76 -7.82
CA PHE A 262 -13.17 9.29 -8.29
C PHE A 262 -13.81 10.28 -7.31
N HIS A 263 -13.81 9.98 -6.02
CA HIS A 263 -14.59 10.74 -5.03
C HIS A 263 -13.80 11.84 -4.34
N ALA A 264 -12.47 11.74 -4.22
CA ALA A 264 -11.63 12.79 -3.64
C ALA A 264 -11.33 13.92 -4.66
N TYR A 265 -12.37 14.42 -5.34
CA TYR A 265 -12.23 15.43 -6.38
C TYR A 265 -12.39 16.85 -5.84
N ASN A 266 -11.40 17.70 -6.10
CA ASN A 266 -11.43 19.11 -5.79
C ASN A 266 -12.23 19.88 -6.83
N GLN A 267 -13.48 20.21 -6.51
CA GLN A 267 -14.39 20.92 -7.41
C GLN A 267 -13.91 22.34 -7.79
N GLN A 268 -13.12 22.99 -6.93
CA GLN A 268 -12.68 24.39 -7.14
C GLN A 268 -11.39 24.50 -7.95
N ARG A 269 -10.49 23.53 -7.80
CA ARG A 269 -9.13 23.57 -8.38
C ARG A 269 -8.86 22.49 -9.42
N ASP A 270 -9.83 21.59 -9.59
CA ASP A 270 -9.71 20.31 -10.28
C ASP A 270 -8.63 19.40 -9.68
N THR A 271 -8.89 18.09 -9.66
CA THR A 271 -7.90 17.08 -9.26
C THR A 271 -7.30 16.46 -10.51
N LEU A 272 -5.96 16.47 -10.59
CA LEU A 272 -5.23 15.69 -11.59
C LEU A 272 -5.09 14.25 -11.11
N ARG A 273 -5.38 13.27 -11.97
CA ARG A 273 -5.33 11.85 -11.65
C ARG A 273 -4.18 11.20 -12.40
N LEU A 274 -3.24 10.61 -11.69
CA LEU A 274 -2.20 9.78 -12.28
C LEU A 274 -2.60 8.31 -12.16
N TRP A 275 -2.60 7.61 -13.28
CA TRP A 275 -2.82 6.17 -13.33
C TRP A 275 -1.55 5.46 -13.79
N VAL A 276 -0.98 4.62 -12.92
CA VAL A 276 0.15 3.77 -13.27
C VAL A 276 -0.38 2.46 -13.85
N ASN A 277 -0.39 2.37 -15.18
CA ASN A 277 -0.89 1.21 -15.91
C ASN A 277 0.10 0.04 -15.86
N ARG A 278 -0.05 -0.83 -14.86
CA ARG A 278 0.72 -2.08 -14.75
C ARG A 278 0.11 -3.28 -15.49
N LYS A 279 -1.18 -3.23 -15.86
CA LYS A 279 -1.91 -4.34 -16.50
C LYS A 279 -3.02 -3.82 -17.42
N ASP A 280 -3.09 -4.30 -18.65
CA ASP A 280 -4.12 -3.89 -19.62
C ASP A 280 -5.56 -4.15 -19.15
N ALA A 281 -5.78 -5.26 -18.41
CA ALA A 281 -7.06 -5.56 -17.80
C ALA A 281 -7.47 -4.48 -16.77
N TYR A 282 -6.52 -3.93 -16.01
CA TYR A 282 -6.79 -2.87 -15.05
C TYR A 282 -7.02 -1.52 -15.74
N LEU A 283 -6.30 -1.24 -16.83
CA LEU A 283 -6.60 -0.08 -17.67
C LEU A 283 -8.03 -0.13 -18.22
N THR A 284 -8.45 -1.30 -18.71
CA THR A 284 -9.81 -1.50 -19.22
C THR A 284 -10.84 -1.27 -18.11
N LEU A 285 -10.61 -1.84 -16.92
CA LEU A 285 -11.52 -1.70 -15.79
C LEU A 285 -11.61 -0.24 -15.30
N ILE A 286 -10.49 0.48 -15.13
CA ILE A 286 -10.55 1.87 -14.66
C ILE A 286 -11.24 2.79 -15.68
N GLN A 287 -11.09 2.53 -16.99
CA GLN A 287 -11.80 3.28 -18.04
C GLN A 287 -13.30 2.98 -18.06
N GLN A 288 -13.69 1.72 -17.82
CA GLN A 288 -15.10 1.37 -17.62
C GLN A 288 -15.69 2.10 -16.39
N MET A 289 -14.95 2.12 -15.28
CA MET A 289 -15.34 2.85 -14.07
C MET A 289 -15.45 4.35 -14.34
N GLN A 290 -14.57 4.97 -15.14
CA GLN A 290 -14.69 6.38 -15.53
C GLN A 290 -16.01 6.66 -16.22
N ASN A 291 -16.39 5.83 -17.20
CA ASN A 291 -17.64 5.97 -17.93
C ASN A 291 -18.86 5.79 -17.01
N GLN A 292 -18.85 4.75 -16.17
CA GLN A 292 -19.92 4.47 -15.21
C GLN A 292 -20.10 5.62 -14.21
N ASN A 293 -19.02 6.08 -13.58
CA ASN A 293 -19.06 7.19 -12.63
C ASN A 293 -19.46 8.50 -13.31
N ALA A 294 -19.01 8.77 -14.55
CA ALA A 294 -19.39 9.97 -15.29
C ALA A 294 -20.89 9.97 -15.63
N GLN A 295 -21.42 8.83 -16.06
CA GLN A 295 -22.85 8.63 -16.31
C GLN A 295 -23.67 8.80 -15.03
N GLU A 296 -23.23 8.21 -13.92
CA GLU A 296 -23.92 8.32 -12.63
C GLU A 296 -23.89 9.77 -12.11
N GLN A 297 -22.76 10.47 -12.23
CA GLN A 297 -22.66 11.91 -11.91
C GLN A 297 -23.67 12.72 -12.73
N GLN A 298 -23.76 12.47 -14.04
CA GLN A 298 -24.70 13.16 -14.93
C GLN A 298 -26.16 12.87 -14.54
N GLN A 299 -26.51 11.61 -14.29
CA GLN A 299 -27.85 11.19 -13.90
C GLN A 299 -28.30 11.82 -12.58
N ASN A 300 -27.36 12.06 -11.66
CA ASN A 300 -27.62 12.69 -10.37
C ASN A 300 -27.47 14.23 -10.40
N GLY A 301 -27.33 14.84 -11.58
CA GLY A 301 -27.21 16.30 -11.72
C GLY A 301 -25.92 16.88 -11.11
N LEU A 302 -24.89 16.04 -10.92
CA LEU A 302 -23.58 16.46 -10.44
C LEU A 302 -22.71 16.94 -11.61
N ARG A 303 -21.71 17.79 -11.31
CA ARG A 303 -20.65 18.10 -12.28
C ARG A 303 -19.93 16.80 -12.64
N VAL A 304 -19.88 16.51 -13.94
CA VAL A 304 -19.16 15.34 -14.46
C VAL A 304 -17.65 15.60 -14.40
N THR A 305 -16.96 14.83 -13.57
CA THR A 305 -15.52 14.94 -13.31
C THR A 305 -14.79 13.62 -13.44
N ALA A 306 -15.49 12.49 -13.42
CA ALA A 306 -14.90 11.16 -13.35
C ALA A 306 -14.00 10.84 -14.55
N ASP A 307 -14.30 11.38 -15.73
CA ASP A 307 -13.58 11.17 -16.99
C ASP A 307 -12.56 12.28 -17.31
N LYS A 308 -12.31 13.22 -16.37
CA LYS A 308 -11.45 14.40 -16.60
C LYS A 308 -10.07 14.27 -15.96
N ASN A 309 -9.09 14.97 -16.55
CA ASN A 309 -7.76 15.19 -15.97
C ASN A 309 -6.99 13.91 -15.60
N TRP A 310 -7.03 12.90 -16.47
CA TRP A 310 -6.25 11.67 -16.31
C TRP A 310 -4.91 11.76 -17.06
N ILE A 311 -3.84 11.32 -16.39
CA ILE A 311 -2.54 11.03 -16.97
C ILE A 311 -2.31 9.54 -16.81
N TYR A 312 -1.99 8.86 -17.91
CA TYR A 312 -1.67 7.45 -17.91
C TYR A 312 -0.17 7.28 -18.19
N VAL A 313 0.49 6.47 -17.37
CA VAL A 313 1.89 6.11 -17.52
C VAL A 313 2.02 4.60 -17.34
N LYS A 314 3.01 3.97 -17.98
CA LYS A 314 3.42 2.60 -17.67
C LYS A 314 4.55 2.63 -16.64
N PRO A 315 4.75 1.56 -15.85
CA PRO A 315 5.93 1.41 -14.99
C PRO A 315 7.25 1.80 -15.67
N ASN A 316 7.45 1.37 -16.92
CA ASN A 316 8.66 1.67 -17.68
C ASN A 316 8.85 3.16 -18.00
N ASP A 317 7.79 3.96 -17.97
CA ASP A 317 7.86 5.42 -18.17
C ASP A 317 8.36 6.15 -16.91
N LEU A 318 8.39 5.46 -15.75
CA LEU A 318 8.72 6.01 -14.43
C LEU A 318 10.13 5.66 -13.93
N GLY A 319 10.85 4.76 -14.61
CA GLY A 319 12.15 4.16 -14.22
C GLY A 319 11.98 2.87 -13.39
N PRO A 320 13.02 2.11 -12.98
CA PRO A 320 14.44 2.21 -13.32
C PRO A 320 14.96 1.00 -14.13
N ILE A 321 15.52 1.19 -15.34
CA ILE A 321 16.58 0.32 -15.91
C ILE A 321 17.54 1.19 -16.73
N LYS A 322 18.70 1.52 -16.16
CA LYS A 322 19.99 1.50 -16.87
C LYS A 322 20.96 0.70 -16.01
N PRO A 323 21.27 -0.56 -16.33
CA PRO A 323 22.65 -1.00 -16.20
C PRO A 323 23.47 -0.09 -17.13
N MET A 324 24.58 0.46 -16.62
CA MET A 324 25.66 0.86 -17.53
C MET A 324 26.27 -0.39 -18.15
#